data_AF-A0A935PD26-F1
#
_entry.id   AF-A0A935PD26-F1
#
_cell.length_a   1.000
_cell.length_b   1.000
_cell.length_c   1.000
_cell.angle_alpha   90.00
_cell.angle_beta   90.00
_cell.angle_gamma   90.00
#
_symmetry.space_group_name_H-M   'P 1'
#
loop_
_entity.id
_entity.type
_entity.pdbx_description
1 polymer ?
#
loop_
_entity_poly.entity_id
_entity_poly.type
_entity_poly.pdbx_seq_one_letter_code
_entity_poly.pdbx_strand_id
1 'polypeptide(L)'
;MTAMKDRVRAITRRNGGRSMERVIEELRGYLSGWKAYVDPADTPGVFRELDQGIRHRLRAVQLKQWKRGRTVYRELRARGMSKINAAKVAANARRWWRNSAMSLNAALPNRYVDGLGLPRLGT
;
A
#
# COMPACT_ATOMS: atom_id res chain seq x y z
N MET A 1 -8.66 8.22 16.96
CA MET A 1 -8.13 7.58 15.71
C MET A 1 -7.48 8.55 14.71
N THR A 2 -7.89 9.82 14.64
CA THR A 2 -7.43 10.79 13.61
C THR A 2 -5.91 10.96 13.60
N ALA A 3 -5.29 11.18 14.77
CA ALA A 3 -3.83 11.32 14.89
C ALA A 3 -3.04 10.13 14.31
N MET A 4 -3.54 8.90 14.51
CA MET A 4 -2.91 7.71 13.93
C MET A 4 -3.03 7.67 12.41
N LYS A 5 -4.23 7.95 11.88
CA LYS A 5 -4.45 8.03 10.43
C LYS A 5 -3.56 9.12 9.80
N ASP A 6 -3.34 10.24 10.49
CA ASP A 6 -2.45 11.31 10.04
C ASP A 6 -0.98 10.91 10.07
N ARG A 7 -0.53 10.21 11.12
CA ARG A 7 0.83 9.68 11.17
C ARG A 7 1.08 8.67 10.05
N VAL A 8 0.14 7.74 9.82
CA VAL A 8 0.19 6.82 8.66
C VAL A 8 0.27 7.59 7.35
N ARG A 9 -0.50 8.68 7.19
CA ARG A 9 -0.46 9.52 5.98
C ARG A 9 0.89 10.18 5.78
N ALA A 10 1.52 10.66 6.86
CA ALA A 10 2.84 11.27 6.84
C ALA A 10 3.93 10.25 6.48
N ILE A 11 3.90 9.06 7.07
CA ILE A 11 4.86 7.99 6.76
C ILE A 11 4.71 7.55 5.29
N THR A 12 3.48 7.35 4.83
CA THR A 12 3.17 6.95 3.44
C THR A 12 3.13 8.12 2.45
N ARG A 13 3.82 9.23 2.74
CA ARG A 13 3.82 10.39 1.85
C ARG A 13 4.45 10.04 0.50
N ARG A 14 3.71 10.33 -0.57
CA ARG A 14 4.04 9.96 -1.96
C ARG A 14 5.24 10.71 -2.56
N ASN A 15 5.64 11.83 -1.96
CA ASN A 15 6.75 12.68 -2.39
C ASN A 15 7.91 12.62 -1.39
N GLY A 16 8.40 11.42 -1.10
CA GLY A 16 9.38 11.19 -0.04
C GLY A 16 10.75 10.68 -0.46
N GLY A 17 10.96 10.30 -1.72
CA GLY A 17 12.24 9.73 -2.20
C GLY A 17 12.66 8.39 -1.57
N ARG A 18 11.96 7.92 -0.53
CA ARG A 18 12.22 6.67 0.20
C ARG A 18 11.81 5.45 -0.63
N SER A 19 12.58 4.37 -0.47
CA SER A 19 12.23 3.05 -1.01
C SER A 19 10.98 2.49 -0.30
N MET A 20 10.32 1.50 -0.91
CA MET A 20 9.13 0.89 -0.31
C MET A 20 9.46 0.19 1.01
N GLU A 21 10.62 -0.45 1.07
CA GLU A 21 11.15 -1.13 2.25
C GLU A 21 11.29 -0.17 3.42
N ARG A 22 11.89 1.00 3.20
CA ARG A 22 12.03 2.05 4.23
C ARG A 22 10.68 2.59 4.71
N VAL A 23 9.71 2.76 3.81
CA VAL A 23 8.35 3.19 4.20
C VAL A 23 7.67 2.13 5.06
N ILE A 24 7.85 0.84 4.74
CA ILE A 24 7.25 -0.27 5.48
C ILE A 24 7.95 -0.49 6.82
N GLU A 25 9.27 -0.34 6.89
CA GLU A 25 10.05 -0.38 8.13
C GLU A 25 9.53 0.66 9.14
N GLU A 26 9.40 1.92 8.71
CA GLU A 26 8.88 3.00 9.56
C GLU A 26 7.41 2.77 9.97
N LEU A 27 6.57 2.29 9.04
CA LEU A 27 5.20 1.91 9.34
C LEU A 27 5.13 0.79 10.37
N ARG A 28 5.95 -0.25 10.24
CA ARG A 28 5.98 -1.40 11.16
C ARG A 28 6.27 -0.94 12.57
N GLY A 29 7.31 -0.13 12.77
CA GLY A 29 7.68 0.39 14.08
C GLY A 29 6.53 1.18 14.72
N TYR A 30 5.93 2.09 13.95
CA TYR A 30 4.81 2.90 14.43
C TYR A 30 3.56 2.06 14.75
N LEU A 31 3.18 1.16 13.86
CA LEU A 31 1.96 0.34 14.01
C LEU A 31 2.09 -0.68 15.13
N SER A 32 3.28 -1.22 15.38
CA SER A 32 3.52 -2.17 16.48
C SER A 32 3.34 -1.46 17.83
N GLY A 33 3.91 -0.26 17.99
CA GLY A 33 3.68 0.56 19.17
C GLY A 33 2.21 0.94 19.33
N TRP A 34 1.57 1.43 18.26
CA TRP A 34 0.15 1.80 18.29
C TRP A 34 -0.76 0.62 18.67
N LYS A 35 -0.50 -0.59 18.15
CA LYS A 35 -1.26 -1.80 18.47
C LYS A 35 -1.09 -2.23 19.94
N ALA A 36 0.06 -1.95 20.56
CA ALA A 36 0.25 -2.21 21.99
C ALA A 36 -0.59 -1.27 22.89
N TYR A 37 -0.96 -0.09 22.39
CA TYR A 37 -1.78 0.88 23.13
C TYR A 37 -3.29 0.71 22.93
N VAL A 38 -3.73 -0.06 21.93
CA VAL A 38 -5.15 -0.22 21.58
C VAL A 38 -5.48 -1.70 21.58
N ASP A 39 -6.43 -2.11 22.41
CA ASP A 39 -6.87 -3.51 22.46
C ASP A 39 -7.55 -3.91 21.14
N PRO A 40 -7.00 -4.89 20.39
CA PRO A 40 -7.63 -5.39 19.17
C PRO A 40 -8.98 -6.07 19.40
N ALA A 41 -9.22 -6.60 20.61
CA ALA A 41 -10.44 -7.32 20.96
C ALA A 41 -11.67 -6.40 20.97
N ASP A 42 -11.49 -5.13 21.32
CA ASP A 42 -12.58 -4.17 21.45
C ASP A 42 -13.14 -3.72 20.09
N THR A 43 -12.32 -3.73 19.02
CA THR A 43 -12.71 -3.11 17.73
C THR A 43 -12.17 -3.82 16.47
N PRO A 44 -12.40 -5.13 16.25
CA PRO A 44 -11.82 -5.89 15.14
C PRO A 44 -12.13 -5.30 13.75
N GLY A 45 -13.34 -4.77 13.54
CA GLY A 45 -13.73 -4.13 12.28
C GLY A 45 -12.87 -2.90 11.94
N VAL A 46 -12.52 -2.12 12.96
CA VAL A 46 -11.69 -0.93 12.82
C VAL A 46 -10.27 -1.29 12.38
N PHE A 47 -9.67 -2.33 12.98
CA PHE A 47 -8.34 -2.81 12.60
C PHE A 47 -8.30 -3.31 11.15
N ARG A 48 -9.36 -4.00 10.70
CA ARG A 48 -9.48 -4.47 9.31
C ARG A 48 -9.59 -3.31 8.31
N GLU A 49 -10.40 -2.30 8.59
CA GLU A 49 -10.50 -1.11 7.73
C GLU A 49 -9.17 -0.36 7.62
N LEU A 50 -8.45 -0.24 8.74
CA LEU A 50 -7.13 0.37 8.77
C LEU A 50 -6.12 -0.39 7.93
N ASP A 51 -6.05 -1.71 8.08
CA ASP A 51 -5.15 -2.56 7.30
C ASP A 51 -5.40 -2.40 5.78
N GLN A 52 -6.67 -2.46 5.37
CA GLN A 52 -7.05 -2.23 3.97
C GLN A 52 -6.63 -0.84 3.48
N GLY A 53 -6.88 0.19 4.28
CA GLY A 53 -6.50 1.56 3.96
C GLY A 53 -4.98 1.75 3.82
N ILE A 54 -4.19 1.17 4.73
CA ILE A 54 -2.73 1.21 4.70
C ILE A 54 -2.20 0.52 3.44
N ARG A 55 -2.69 -0.69 3.12
CA ARG A 55 -2.25 -1.44 1.95
C ARG A 55 -2.61 -0.73 0.64
N HIS A 56 -3.78 -0.11 0.57
CA HIS A 56 -4.16 0.70 -0.57
C HIS A 56 -3.25 1.93 -0.74
N ARG A 57 -2.85 2.58 0.37
CA ARG A 57 -1.86 3.68 0.34
C ARG A 57 -0.50 3.22 -0.16
N LEU A 58 -0.02 2.06 0.29
CA LEU A 58 1.27 1.50 -0.16
C LEU A 58 1.26 1.20 -1.66
N ARG A 59 0.17 0.64 -2.20
CA ARG A 59 0.00 0.48 -3.66
C ARG A 59 0.06 1.83 -4.39
N ALA A 60 -0.51 2.88 -3.82
CA ALA A 60 -0.45 4.22 -4.41
C ALA A 60 0.95 4.83 -4.38
N VAL A 61 1.72 4.55 -3.31
CA VAL A 61 3.15 4.92 -3.23
C VAL A 61 3.95 4.15 -4.29
N GLN A 62 3.70 2.86 -4.48
CA GLN A 62 4.38 2.06 -5.50
C GLN A 62 4.12 2.57 -6.91
N LEU A 63 2.85 2.84 -7.26
CA LEU A 63 2.47 3.42 -8.55
C LEU A 63 3.16 4.78 -8.78
N LYS A 64 3.23 5.60 -7.73
CA LYS A 64 3.94 6.87 -7.79
C LYS A 64 5.42 6.68 -8.09
N GLN A 65 6.09 5.77 -7.38
CA GLN A 65 7.51 5.49 -7.58
C GLN A 65 7.79 5.06 -9.02
N TRP A 66 6.93 4.23 -9.63
CA TRP A 66 7.05 3.87 -11.04
C TRP A 66 6.88 5.07 -11.99
N LYS A 67 6.04 6.05 -11.61
CA LYS A 67 5.86 7.39 -12.22
C LYS A 67 5.38 7.43 -13.68
N ARG A 68 6.02 6.67 -14.57
CA ARG A 68 5.81 6.64 -16.02
C ARG A 68 5.00 5.41 -16.41
N GLY A 69 4.00 5.58 -17.29
CA GLY A 69 3.14 4.49 -17.76
C GLY A 69 3.94 3.31 -18.35
N ARG A 70 5.02 3.57 -19.09
CA ARG A 70 5.92 2.53 -19.62
C ARG A 70 6.53 1.67 -18.50
N THR A 71 6.97 2.30 -17.42
CA THR A 71 7.49 1.58 -16.24
C THR A 71 6.38 0.78 -15.59
N VAL A 72 5.22 1.39 -15.33
CA VAL A 72 4.04 0.70 -14.75
C VAL A 72 3.69 -0.54 -15.57
N TYR A 73 3.59 -0.43 -16.89
CA TYR A 73 3.29 -1.56 -17.76
C TYR A 73 4.32 -2.69 -17.61
N ARG A 74 5.61 -2.37 -17.68
CA ARG A 74 6.70 -3.35 -17.55
C ARG A 74 6.64 -4.07 -16.20
N GLU A 75 6.49 -3.32 -15.12
CA GLU A 75 6.44 -3.85 -13.75
C GLU A 75 5.20 -4.73 -13.51
N LEU A 76 4.05 -4.35 -14.07
CA LEU A 76 2.82 -5.16 -13.99
C LEU A 76 2.93 -6.45 -14.80
N ARG A 77 3.54 -6.40 -15.99
CA ARG A 77 3.81 -7.58 -16.83
C ARG A 77 4.77 -8.55 -16.14
N ALA A 78 5.83 -8.04 -15.53
CA ALA A 78 6.78 -8.85 -14.75
C ALA A 78 6.10 -9.56 -13.56
N ARG A 79 5.00 -8.99 -13.05
CA ARG A 79 4.17 -9.56 -11.97
C ARG A 79 3.00 -10.42 -12.48
N GLY A 80 3.03 -10.83 -13.75
CA GLY A 80 2.06 -11.77 -14.32
C GLY A 80 0.74 -11.16 -14.80
N MET A 81 0.57 -9.83 -14.77
CA MET A 81 -0.66 -9.20 -15.26
C MET A 81 -0.79 -9.35 -16.78
N SER A 82 -1.99 -9.63 -17.30
CA SER A 82 -2.25 -9.72 -18.75
C SER A 82 -1.89 -8.41 -19.48
N LYS A 83 -1.53 -8.49 -20.76
CA LYS A 83 -1.17 -7.31 -21.59
C LYS A 83 -2.27 -6.25 -21.57
N ILE A 84 -3.53 -6.66 -21.71
CA ILE A 84 -4.69 -5.78 -21.76
C ILE A 84 -4.86 -5.04 -20.41
N ASN A 85 -4.82 -5.77 -19.29
CA ASN A 85 -5.01 -5.15 -17.98
C ASN A 85 -3.83 -4.25 -17.60
N ALA A 86 -2.60 -4.68 -17.90
CA ALA A 86 -1.41 -3.86 -17.67
C ALA A 86 -1.46 -2.55 -18.47
N ALA A 87 -1.91 -2.59 -19.73
CA ALA A 87 -2.06 -1.40 -20.57
C ALA A 87 -3.12 -0.44 -20.02
N LYS A 88 -4.29 -0.96 -19.59
CA LYS A 88 -5.36 -0.14 -18.98
C LYS A 88 -4.89 0.61 -17.74
N VAL A 89 -4.16 -0.08 -16.86
CA VAL A 89 -3.59 0.53 -15.64
C VAL A 89 -2.49 1.54 -15.99
N ALA A 90 -1.59 1.19 -16.92
CA ALA A 90 -0.49 2.04 -17.34
C ALA A 90 -0.96 3.34 -18.00
N ALA A 91 -2.02 3.29 -18.81
CA ALA A 91 -2.64 4.47 -19.43
C ALA A 91 -3.15 5.46 -18.38
N ASN A 92 -3.63 4.95 -17.24
CA ASN A 92 -4.17 5.74 -16.15
C ASN A 92 -3.15 5.95 -15.00
N ALA A 93 -1.87 5.65 -15.21
CA ALA A 93 -0.82 5.65 -14.18
C ALA A 93 -0.61 6.98 -13.44
N ARG A 94 -1.25 8.08 -13.85
CA ARG A 94 -1.25 9.37 -13.13
C ARG A 94 -2.37 9.51 -12.10
N ARG A 95 -3.37 8.63 -12.10
CA ARG A 95 -4.47 8.59 -11.12
C ARG A 95 -4.18 7.58 -10.00
N TRP A 96 -3.16 7.86 -9.19
CA TRP A 96 -2.53 6.85 -8.34
C TRP A 96 -3.47 6.27 -7.30
N TRP A 97 -4.30 7.09 -6.66
CA TRP A 97 -5.27 6.60 -5.67
C TRP A 97 -6.30 5.67 -6.33
N ARG A 98 -6.99 6.17 -7.35
CA ARG A 98 -8.03 5.40 -8.07
C ARG A 98 -7.49 4.10 -8.68
N ASN A 99 -6.26 4.11 -9.19
CA ASN A 99 -5.64 2.94 -9.79
C ASN A 99 -5.00 1.97 -8.79
N SER A 100 -4.92 2.32 -7.51
CA SER A 100 -4.35 1.45 -6.47
C SER A 100 -5.34 0.40 -5.95
N ALA A 101 -6.51 0.31 -6.57
CA ALA A 101 -7.55 -0.66 -6.28
C ALA A 101 -7.69 -1.69 -7.43
N MET A 102 -8.62 -2.63 -7.27
CA MET A 102 -9.02 -3.60 -8.30
C MET A 102 -7.83 -4.40 -8.86
N SER A 103 -7.50 -4.22 -10.15
CA SER A 103 -6.46 -4.98 -10.85
C SER A 103 -5.09 -4.89 -10.17
N LEU A 104 -4.81 -3.81 -9.44
CA LEU A 104 -3.56 -3.67 -8.72
C LEU A 104 -3.44 -4.59 -7.50
N ASN A 105 -4.56 -5.04 -6.93
CA ASN A 105 -4.53 -6.03 -5.86
C ASN A 105 -3.96 -7.36 -6.35
N ALA A 106 -4.12 -7.70 -7.63
CA ALA A 106 -3.54 -8.90 -8.21
C ALA A 106 -2.03 -8.76 -8.45
N ALA A 107 -1.56 -7.59 -8.89
CA ALA A 107 -0.13 -7.35 -9.13
C ALA A 107 0.67 -7.04 -7.86
N LEU A 108 0.05 -6.36 -6.89
CA LEU A 108 0.63 -6.03 -5.58
C LEU A 108 -0.27 -6.63 -4.49
N PRO A 109 -0.31 -7.97 -4.36
CA PRO A 109 -1.17 -8.66 -3.40
C PRO A 109 -0.73 -8.39 -1.96
N ASN A 110 -1.60 -8.67 -1.00
CA ASN A 110 -1.26 -8.48 0.42
C ASN A 110 0.03 -9.20 0.80
N ARG A 111 0.26 -10.41 0.26
CA ARG A 111 1.51 -11.18 0.43
C ARG A 111 2.78 -10.44 0.01
N TYR A 112 2.72 -9.53 -0.97
CA TYR A 112 3.88 -8.75 -1.37
C TYR A 112 4.29 -7.80 -0.23
N VAL A 113 3.31 -7.11 0.33
CA VAL A 113 3.52 -6.18 1.45
C VAL A 113 3.88 -6.94 2.74
N ASP A 114 3.32 -8.14 2.92
CA ASP A 114 3.65 -9.04 4.04
C ASP A 114 5.10 -9.55 3.91
N GLY A 115 5.59 -9.82 2.69
CA GLY A 115 6.98 -10.22 2.45
C GLY A 115 7.99 -9.10 2.74
N LEU A 116 7.56 -7.84 2.70
CA LEU A 116 8.32 -6.68 3.18
C LEU A 116 8.16 -6.48 4.70
N GLY A 117 7.33 -7.32 5.33
CA GLY A 117 7.07 -7.47 6.75
C GLY A 117 6.22 -6.39 7.40
N LEU A 118 5.29 -5.79 6.64
CA LEU A 118 4.20 -5.04 7.28
C LEU A 118 3.34 -6.02 8.12
N PRO A 119 3.08 -5.74 9.40
CA PRO A 119 2.25 -6.60 10.25
C PRO A 119 0.77 -6.49 9.83
N ARG A 120 0.03 -7.60 9.93
CA ARG A 120 -1.43 -7.60 9.80
C ARG A 120 -2.07 -7.06 11.08
N LEU A 121 -2.92 -6.05 10.94
CA LEU A 121 -3.53 -5.36 12.07
C LEU A 121 -4.80 -6.06 12.57
N GLY A 122 -5.67 -6.50 11.66
CA GLY A 122 -6.82 -7.36 11.94
C GLY A 122 -6.68 -8.68 11.19
N THR A 123 -6.91 -9.78 11.90
CA THR A 123 -6.96 -11.14 11.33
C THR A 123 -8.36 -11.46 10.85
#